data_AF-X1DYM4-F1
#
_entry.id   AF-X1DYM4-F1
#
_cell.length_a   1.000
_cell.length_b   1.000
_cell.length_c   1.000
_cell.angle_alpha   90.00
_cell.angle_beta   90.00
_cell.angle_gamma   90.00
#
_symmetry.space_group_name_H-M   'P 1'
#
loop_
_entity.id
_entity.type
_entity.pdbx_description
1 polymer ?
#
loop_
_entity_poly.entity_id
_entity_poly.type
_entity_poly.pdbx_seq_one_letter_code
_entity_poly.pdbx_strand_id
1 'polypeptide(L)' 'MICPNCGYKFDGHTCIDDKNAEFGDGDVSVCFNCGEVHQLRNGVLELIDIKDLPKDLQDLILKTNIVREMVKK' A
#
# COMPACT_ATOMS: atom_id res chain seq x y z
N MET A 1 -8.72 3.43 5.55
CA MET A 1 -8.84 1.95 5.64
C MET A 1 -7.94 1.41 6.75
N ILE A 2 -8.00 0.13 7.12
CA ILE A 2 -7.15 -0.49 8.15
C ILE A 2 -6.35 -1.63 7.50
N CYS A 3 -5.06 -1.73 7.79
CA CYS A 3 -4.21 -2.82 7.32
C CYS A 3 -4.64 -4.13 8.01
N PRO A 4 -5.01 -5.17 7.24
CA PRO A 4 -5.43 -6.45 7.81
C PRO A 4 -4.28 -7.17 8.54
N ASN A 5 -3.02 -6.90 8.19
CA ASN A 5 -1.87 -7.56 8.81
C ASN A 5 -1.49 -6.95 10.17
N CYS A 6 -1.36 -5.62 10.26
CA CYS A 6 -0.83 -4.95 11.46
C CYS A 6 -1.83 -4.03 12.18
N GLY A 7 -3.05 -3.86 11.65
CA GLY A 7 -4.06 -2.99 12.23
C GLY A 7 -3.80 -1.49 12.08
N TYR A 8 -2.74 -1.08 11.36
CA TYR A 8 -2.46 0.33 11.10
C TYR A 8 -3.59 0.97 10.29
N LYS A 9 -4.10 2.11 10.77
CA LYS A 9 -5.11 2.88 10.06
C LYS A 9 -4.41 3.76 9.03
N PHE A 10 -4.62 3.45 7.75
CA PHE A 10 -4.16 4.29 6.64
C PHE A 10 -4.76 5.69 6.81
N ASP A 11 -3.90 6.70 6.88
CA ASP A 11 -4.28 8.10 6.86
C ASP A 11 -4.20 8.65 5.42
N GLY A 12 -4.74 9.84 5.17
CA GLY A 12 -4.77 10.42 3.81
C GLY A 12 -3.39 10.76 3.24
N HIS A 13 -2.30 10.64 4.01
CA HIS A 13 -0.92 10.81 3.53
C HIS A 13 -0.31 9.48 3.06
N THR A 14 -1.04 8.37 3.23
CA THR A 14 -0.61 7.03 2.85
C THR A 14 -0.90 6.70 1.37
N CYS A 15 -1.61 7.58 0.65
CA CYS A 15 -1.80 7.52 -0.81
C CYS A 15 -0.71 8.34 -1.50
N ILE A 16 0.04 7.73 -2.43
CA ILE A 16 1.25 8.30 -3.04
C ILE A 16 0.92 9.46 -4.00
N ASP A 17 -0.30 9.50 -4.51
CA ASP A 17 -0.71 10.22 -5.71
C ASP A 17 -1.68 11.37 -5.40
N ASP A 18 -2.64 11.18 -4.48
CA ASP A 18 -3.59 12.24 -4.09
C ASP A 18 -4.23 11.92 -2.74
N LYS A 19 -4.29 12.93 -1.86
CA LYS A 19 -5.02 12.86 -0.56
C LYS A 19 -6.53 12.66 -0.74
N ASN A 20 -7.04 12.89 -1.94
CA ASN A 20 -8.44 12.69 -2.34
C ASN A 20 -8.63 11.53 -3.32
N ALA A 21 -7.57 10.80 -3.68
CA ALA A 21 -7.74 9.59 -4.50
C ALA A 21 -8.54 8.58 -3.69
N GLU A 22 -9.75 8.30 -4.15
CA GLU A 22 -10.50 7.15 -3.69
C GLU A 22 -9.81 5.91 -4.25
N PHE A 23 -9.30 5.06 -3.36
CA PHE A 23 -8.82 3.74 -3.73
C PHE A 23 -9.95 3.00 -4.46
N GLY A 24 -9.70 2.67 -5.73
CA GLY A 24 -10.59 1.88 -6.56
C GLY A 24 -10.37 0.38 -6.38
N ASP A 25 -11.39 -0.41 -6.69
CA ASP A 25 -11.23 -1.87 -6.72
C ASP A 25 -10.16 -2.26 -7.75
N GLY A 26 -9.21 -3.08 -7.32
CA GLY A 26 -8.03 -3.49 -8.08
C GLY A 26 -6.75 -2.75 -7.70
N ASP A 27 -6.85 -1.60 -7.01
CA ASP A 27 -5.70 -0.79 -6.65
C ASP A 27 -4.80 -1.50 -5.63
N VAL A 28 -3.50 -1.30 -5.79
CA VAL A 28 -2.48 -1.87 -4.90
C VAL A 28 -2.01 -0.81 -3.92
N SER A 29 -2.09 -1.12 -2.63
CA SER A 29 -1.54 -0.30 -1.56
C SER A 29 -0.39 -1.03 -0.87
N VAL A 30 0.57 -0.27 -0.34
CA VAL A 30 1.58 -0.83 0.54
C VAL A 30 1.43 -0.18 1.90
N CYS A 31 1.41 -1.00 2.95
CA CYS A 31 1.31 -0.48 4.31
C CYS A 31 2.66 0.07 4.74
N PHE A 32 2.73 1.37 5.05
CA PHE A 32 3.98 2.02 5.47
C PHE A 32 4.45 1.54 6.86
N ASN A 33 3.54 1.04 7.70
CA ASN A 33 3.88 0.55 9.03
C ASN A 33 4.52 -0.86 9.02
N CYS A 34 3.97 -1.81 8.26
CA CYS A 34 4.47 -3.20 8.23
C CYS A 34 5.20 -3.58 6.93
N GLY A 35 5.10 -2.77 5.87
CA GLY A 35 5.71 -3.03 4.56
C GLY A 35 4.93 -3.99 3.67
N GLU A 36 3.81 -4.54 4.15
CA GLU A 36 3.02 -5.52 3.40
C GLU A 36 2.23 -4.89 2.25
N VAL A 37 2.12 -5.66 1.16
CA VAL A 37 1.39 -5.29 -0.04
C VAL A 37 -0.04 -5.81 0.03
N HIS A 38 -0.99 -4.95 -0.32
CA HIS A 38 -2.41 -5.26 -0.29
C HIS A 38 -3.06 -4.85 -1.59
N GLN A 39 -4.10 -5.57 -2.00
CA GLN A 39 -4.96 -5.17 -3.11
C GLN A 39 -6.36 -4.87 -2.59
N LEU A 40 -6.95 -3.77 -3.03
CA LEU A 40 -8.34 -3.47 -2.74
C LEU A 40 -9.24 -4.36 -3.61
N ARG A 41 -10.12 -5.13 -2.98
CA ARG A 41 -11.14 -5.93 -3.67
C ARG A 41 -12.46 -5.82 -2.92
N ASN A 42 -13.52 -5.43 -3.60
CA ASN A 42 -14.85 -5.23 -3.02
C ASN A 42 -14.82 -4.28 -1.80
N GLY A 43 -13.99 -3.24 -1.85
CA GLY A 43 -13.82 -2.29 -0.74
C GLY A 43 -13.07 -2.83 0.49
N VAL A 44 -12.45 -4.01 0.39
CA VAL A 44 -11.63 -4.62 1.46
C VAL A 44 -10.18 -4.74 0.98
N LEU A 45 -9.22 -4.43 1.85
CA LEU A 45 -7.81 -4.67 1.58
C LEU A 45 -7.50 -6.14 1.84
N GLU A 46 -7.12 -6.86 0.80
CA GLU A 46 -6.63 -8.23 0.86
C GLU A 46 -5.10 -8.23 0.82
N LEU A 47 -4.46 -9.04 1.66
CA LEU A 47 -3.01 -9.25 1.61
C LEU A 47 -2.66 -10.03 0.33
N ILE A 48 -1.66 -9.57 -0.41
CA ILE A 48 -1.17 -10.24 -1.62
C ILE A 48 0.36 -10.33 -1.61
N ASP A 49 0.93 -11.35 -2.27
CA ASP A 49 2.37 -11.38 -2.52
C ASP A 49 2.68 -10.42 -3.68
N ILE A 50 3.72 -9.59 -3.53
CA ILE A 50 4.21 -8.72 -4.61
C ILE A 50 4.52 -9.50 -5.88
N LYS A 51 4.91 -10.78 -5.76
CA LYS A 51 5.21 -11.65 -6.91
C LYS A 51 4.00 -11.94 -7.79
N ASP A 52 2.79 -11.81 -7.23
CA ASP A 52 1.54 -12.04 -7.96
C ASP A 52 1.12 -10.81 -8.79
N LEU A 53 1.83 -9.68 -8.65
CA LEU A 53 1.56 -8.46 -9.40
C LEU A 53 2.22 -8.45 -10.78
N PRO A 54 1.67 -7.70 -11.74
CA PRO A 54 2.36 -7.39 -13.00
C PRO A 54 3.76 -6.82 -12.77
N LYS A 55 4.72 -7.20 -13.61
CA LYS A 55 6.16 -6.90 -13.39
C LYS A 55 6.47 -5.40 -13.39
N ASP A 56 5.74 -4.64 -14.19
CA ASP A 56 5.75 -3.18 -14.20
C ASP A 56 5.33 -2.58 -12.85
N LEU A 57 4.33 -3.17 -12.19
CA LEU A 57 3.86 -2.74 -10.88
C LEU A 57 4.83 -3.17 -9.76
N GLN A 58 5.42 -4.37 -9.87
CA GLN A 58 6.51 -4.80 -8.98
C GLN A 58 7.67 -3.82 -9.02
N ASP A 59 8.14 -3.48 -10.21
CA ASP A 59 9.23 -2.53 -10.41
C ASP A 59 8.86 -1.14 -9.90
N LEU A 60 7.61 -0.70 -10.06
CA LEU A 60 7.12 0.56 -9.50
C LEU A 60 7.19 0.54 -7.98
N ILE A 61 6.63 -0.46 -7.31
CA ILE A 61 6.65 -0.57 -5.83
C ILE A 61 8.08 -0.60 -5.29
N LEU A 62 8.97 -1.35 -5.95
CA LEU A 62 10.40 -1.41 -5.58
C LEU A 62 11.12 -0.07 -5.79
N LYS A 63 10.78 0.69 -6.85
CA LYS A 63 11.33 2.02 -7.14
C LYS A 63 10.74 3.14 -6.29
N THR A 64 9.47 3.02 -5.92
CA THR A 64 8.78 3.91 -4.99
C THR A 64 9.47 3.90 -3.64
N ASN A 65 10.26 2.85 -3.37
CA ASN A 65 11.30 2.82 -2.36
C ASN A 65 10.77 3.52 -1.12
N ILE A 66 9.65 3.00 -0.59
CA ILE A 66 8.92 3.55 0.56
C ILE A 66 9.99 3.99 1.50
N VAL A 67 10.24 5.30 1.47
CA VAL A 67 11.40 5.85 2.10
C VAL A 67 11.04 5.59 3.54
N ARG A 68 11.69 4.57 4.12
CA ARG A 68 11.80 4.46 5.55
C ARG A 68 12.59 5.71 5.95
N GLU A 69 11.96 6.88 5.91
CA GLU A 69 12.00 7.75 7.06
C GLU A 69 11.28 6.89 8.12
N MET A 70 11.91 5.88 8.75
CA MET A 70 12.92 6.11 9.78
C MET A 70 12.78 7.55 10.29
N VAL A 71 11.58 7.90 10.74
CA VAL A 71 11.38 8.87 11.80
C VAL A 71 12.26 8.36 12.93
N LYS A 72 13.52 8.82 12.91
CA LYS A 72 14.41 8.67 14.05
C LYS A 72 13.65 9.35 15.19
N LYS A 73 13.41 8.54 16.21
CA LYS A 73 12.94 8.90 17.55
C LYS A 73 13.21 10.36 17.93
#